data_AF-A0A2X1QHT5-F1
#
_entry.id   AF-A0A2X1QHT5-F1
#
_cell.length_a   1.000
_cell.length_b   1.000
_cell.length_c   1.000
_cell.angle_alpha   90.00
_cell.angle_beta   90.00
_cell.angle_gamma   90.00
#
_symmetry.space_group_name_H-M   'P 1'
#
loop_
_entity.id
_entity.type
_entity.pdbx_description
1 polymer ?
#
loop_
_entity_poly.entity_id
_entity_poly.type
_entity_poly.pdbx_seq_one_letter_code
_entity_poly.pdbx_strand_id
1 'polypeptide(L)' 'MEAARALPHIKVVTGGSRADGAGYYFQPTLLAGARQEDAIVQREVFGPVVSVTPFSR' A
#
# COMPACT_ATOMS: atom_id res chain seq x y z
N MET A 1 4.99 1.05 3.79
CA MET A 1 3.55 1.40 3.84
C MET A 1 3.35 2.85 4.27
N GLU A 2 3.73 3.24 5.49
CA GLU A 2 3.67 4.64 5.98
C GLU A 2 4.27 5.64 4.97
N ALA A 3 5.49 5.38 4.51
CA ALA A 3 6.15 6.22 3.50
C ALA A 3 5.40 6.29 2.16
N ALA A 4 4.71 5.22 1.77
CA ALA A 4 3.92 5.20 0.53
C ALA A 4 2.65 6.06 0.67
N ARG A 5 1.98 6.02 1.82
CA ARG A 5 0.81 6.85 2.10
C ARG A 5 1.10 8.34 2.13
N ALA A 6 2.34 8.73 2.41
CA ALA A 6 2.76 10.12 2.41
C ALA A 6 2.95 10.69 0.98
N LEU A 7 3.01 9.83 -0.04
CA LEU A 7 3.19 10.26 -1.42
C LEU A 7 1.88 10.81 -1.99
N PRO A 8 1.88 12.00 -2.62
CA PRO A 8 0.65 12.66 -3.10
C PRO A 8 -0.04 11.90 -4.25
N HIS A 9 0.68 11.05 -4.98
CA HIS A 9 0.13 10.23 -6.06
C HIS A 9 -0.43 8.89 -5.60
N ILE A 10 -0.24 8.52 -4.32
CA ILE A 10 -0.77 7.28 -3.77
C ILE A 10 -2.17 7.52 -3.22
N LYS A 11 -3.13 6.70 -3.67
CA LYS A 11 -4.47 6.62 -3.10
C LYS A 11 -4.62 5.32 -2.33
N VAL A 12 -4.96 5.41 -1.05
CA VAL A 12 -5.43 4.25 -0.28
C VAL A 12 -6.88 3.97 -0.69
N VAL A 13 -7.11 2.83 -1.34
CA VAL A 13 -8.45 2.43 -1.78
C VAL A 13 -9.22 1.73 -0.66
N THR A 14 -8.52 0.89 0.11
CA THR A 14 -9.07 0.22 1.29
C THR A 14 -7.96 -0.13 2.27
N GLY A 15 -8.35 -0.36 3.53
CA GLY A 15 -7.46 -0.74 4.63
C GLY A 15 -6.45 0.35 4.97
N GLY A 16 -5.22 -0.07 5.22
CA GLY A 16 -4.11 0.83 5.49
C GLY A 16 -3.90 1.16 6.97
N SER A 17 -4.54 0.41 7.87
CA SER A 17 -4.36 0.57 9.30
C SER A 17 -4.33 -0.78 10.01
N ARG A 18 -3.93 -0.76 11.28
CA ARG A 18 -4.03 -1.94 12.16
C ARG A 18 -5.50 -2.33 12.27
N ALA A 19 -5.78 -3.64 12.23
CA ALA A 19 -7.14 -4.10 12.44
C ALA A 19 -7.54 -3.98 13.91
N ASP A 20 -8.82 -3.77 14.17
CA ASP A 20 -9.37 -3.71 15.52
C ASP A 20 -9.25 -5.06 16.25
N GLY A 21 -9.11 -5.00 17.58
CA GLY A 21 -9.03 -6.18 18.45
C GLY A 21 -7.63 -6.51 18.94
N ALA A 22 -7.53 -7.63 19.67
CA ALA A 22 -6.27 -8.11 20.22
C ALA A 22 -5.42 -8.84 19.16
N GLY A 23 -4.09 -8.79 19.31
CA GLY A 23 -3.14 -9.46 18.42
C GLY A 23 -2.45 -8.52 17.42
N TYR A 24 -1.82 -9.11 16.38
CA TYR A 24 -0.97 -8.43 15.40
C TYR A 24 -1.59 -8.44 13.99
N TYR A 25 -2.89 -8.15 13.91
CA TYR A 25 -3.62 -8.11 12.65
C TYR A 25 -3.48 -6.76 11.94
N PHE A 26 -3.36 -6.80 10.62
CA PHE A 26 -3.32 -5.62 9.75
C PHE A 26 -4.40 -5.73 8.68
N GLN A 27 -5.08 -4.63 8.37
CA GLN A 27 -6.15 -4.65 7.38
C GLN A 27 -5.61 -4.96 5.97
N PRO A 28 -6.32 -5.77 5.17
CA PRO A 28 -6.01 -5.92 3.75
C PRO A 28 -5.99 -4.53 3.08
N THR A 29 -4.87 -4.18 2.47
CA THR A 29 -4.62 -2.82 2.00
C THR A 29 -4.40 -2.79 0.49
N LEU A 30 -5.11 -1.89 -0.19
CA LEU A 30 -4.94 -1.65 -1.63
C LEU A 30 -4.48 -0.21 -1.87
N LEU A 31 -3.32 -0.06 -2.51
CA LEU A 31 -2.73 1.23 -2.86
C LEU A 31 -2.78 1.40 -4.38
N ALA A 32 -3.51 2.41 -4.85
CA ALA A 32 -3.58 2.75 -6.27
C ALA A 32 -2.69 3.95 -6.61
N GLY A 33 -2.23 4.01 -7.86
CA GLY A 33 -1.40 5.10 -8.37
C GLY A 33 0.09 4.95 -8.04
N ALA A 34 0.52 3.75 -7.63
CA ALA A 34 1.92 3.47 -7.39
C ALA A 34 2.74 3.68 -8.68
N ARG A 35 3.92 4.25 -8.54
CA ARG A 35 4.89 4.42 -9.61
C ARG A 35 5.98 3.37 -9.50
N GLN A 36 6.61 3.04 -10.62
CA GLN A 36 7.59 1.96 -10.66
C GLN A 36 8.75 2.21 -9.70
N GLU A 37 9.17 3.46 -9.55
CA GLU A 37 10.24 3.94 -8.68
C GLU A 37 9.86 4.03 -7.20
N ASP A 38 8.58 3.90 -6.85
CA ASP A 38 8.15 3.99 -5.45
C ASP A 38 8.70 2.81 -4.63
N ALA A 39 9.13 3.09 -3.39
CA ALA A 39 9.65 2.05 -2.50
C ALA A 39 8.65 0.91 -2.24
N ILE A 40 7.34 1.17 -2.35
CA ILE A 40 6.28 0.16 -2.19
C ILE A 40 6.23 -0.85 -3.35
N VAL A 41 6.80 -0.50 -4.50
CA VAL A 41 6.94 -1.38 -5.67
C VAL A 41 8.31 -2.07 -5.67
N GLN A 42 9.35 -1.35 -5.23
CA GLN A 42 10.74 -1.84 -5.24
C GLN A 42 11.10 -2.78 -4.08
N ARG A 43 10.43 -2.65 -2.93
CA ARG A 43 10.75 -3.39 -1.70
C ARG A 43 9.56 -4.19 -1.23
N GLU A 44 9.84 -5.42 -0.83
CA GLU A 44 8.84 -6.31 -0.28
C GLU A 44 8.34 -5.82 1.10
N VAL A 45 7.01 -5.81 1.26
CA VAL A 45 6.33 -5.31 2.47
C VAL A 45 6.05 -6.41 3.49
N PHE A 46 6.01 -7.68 3.06
CA PHE A 46 5.70 -8.84 3.91
C PHE A 46 4.39 -8.71 4.73
N GLY A 47 3.37 -8.09 4.13
CA GLY A 47 2.06 -7.90 4.75
C GLY A 47 0.93 -7.96 3.72
N PRO A 48 -0.33 -7.89 4.16
CA PRO A 48 -1.50 -8.00 3.27
C PRO A 48 -1.71 -6.71 2.47
N VAL A 49 -0.74 -6.34 1.64
CA VAL A 49 -0.70 -5.07 0.89
C VAL A 49 -0.52 -5.36 -0.60
N VAL A 50 -1.40 -4.79 -1.41
CA VAL A 50 -1.33 -4.82 -2.88
C VAL A 50 -1.13 -3.39 -3.38
N SER A 51 -0.15 -3.19 -4.27
CA SER A 51 0.04 -1.94 -5.01
C SER A 51 -0.39 -2.12 -6.47
N VAL A 52 -0.97 -1.08 -7.05
CA VAL A 52 -1.41 -1.05 -8.45
C VAL A 52 -0.73 0.10 -9.17
N THR A 53 0.02 -0.25 -10.21
CA THR A 53 0.74 0.68 -11.08
C THR A 53 0.02 0.79 -12.43
N PRO A 54 -0.48 1.97 -12.83
CA PRO A 54 -1.04 2.16 -14.16
C PRO A 54 0.08 2.13 -15.21
N PHE A 55 -0.24 1.61 -16.39
CA PHE A 55 0.65 1.62 -17.55
C PHE A 55 -0.12 2.10 -18.79
N SER A 56 0.57 2.73 -19.73
CA SER A 56 0.04 3.03 -21.06
C SER A 56 0.46 1.95 -22.06
N ARG A 57 -0.30 1.81 -23.15
CA ARG A 57 0.06 0.94 -24.29
C ARG A 57 1.31 1.44 -25.01
#